data_AF-A0A2W0AUM7-F1
#
_entry.id   AF-A0A2W0AUM7-F1
#
_cell.length_a   1.000
_cell.length_b   1.000
_cell.length_c   1.000
_cell.angle_alpha   90.00
_cell.angle_beta   90.00
_cell.angle_gamma   90.00
#
_symmetry.space_group_name_H-M   'P 1'
#
loop_
_entity.id
_entity.type
_entity.pdbx_description
1 polymer ?
#
loop_
_entity_poly.entity_id
_entity_poly.type
_entity_poly.pdbx_seq_one_letter_code
_entity_poly.pdbx_strand_id
1 'polypeptide(L)'
;MTLVRKTISGRVKVAVGGFSLIELLVVAAVLFVVLGGVVSYITVALQRSKTEQTKVDLTQEGRAFVDEFERDIHQAGYPNCRMINTGSNCSIHFNDHTMAVGLVSVSSTQIGFEGDVDGDGNVDSVWYRLVDSAGNFPPTGTCPCTIQRAQVNKVDSPPLSQIPLPPLFSQQLQEVVNSGVPAAGSLYGGGLPIAGNVLFGSGSMTNTAYYAAVTTFKDFPVFSAYDESGNIVDLPRVITTAADQPVLSCNSPTAPCIKSVRLTINLLGNGASGYDPKTGVRPVVTLVGNGRIDN
;
A
#
# COMPACT_ATOMS: atom_id res chain seq x y z
N MET A 1 15.38 -76.84 -76.29
CA MET A 1 15.53 -75.38 -76.44
C MET A 1 14.64 -74.70 -75.40
N THR A 2 14.99 -73.47 -74.97
CA THR A 2 14.30 -72.59 -73.99
C THR A 2 14.83 -72.73 -72.54
N LEU A 3 15.95 -72.09 -72.21
CA LEU A 3 16.15 -70.69 -71.75
C LEU A 3 15.83 -70.46 -70.26
N VAL A 4 16.90 -70.50 -69.46
CA VAL A 4 17.01 -69.97 -68.10
C VAL A 4 17.08 -68.44 -68.18
N ARG A 5 16.20 -67.73 -67.47
CA ARG A 5 16.33 -66.27 -67.26
C ARG A 5 16.36 -65.98 -65.75
N LYS A 6 17.57 -65.74 -65.25
CA LYS A 6 17.85 -65.34 -63.87
C LYS A 6 17.76 -63.82 -63.78
N THR A 7 16.72 -63.29 -63.12
CA THR A 7 16.56 -61.87 -62.82
C THR A 7 17.39 -61.52 -61.58
N ILE A 8 18.47 -60.76 -61.77
CA ILE A 8 19.26 -60.19 -60.68
C ILE A 8 18.65 -58.82 -60.33
N SER A 9 18.03 -58.75 -59.15
CA SER A 9 17.52 -57.52 -58.55
C SER A 9 18.67 -56.69 -57.98
N GLY A 10 19.11 -55.66 -58.70
CA GLY A 10 20.07 -54.68 -58.20
C GLY A 10 19.38 -53.65 -57.29
N ARG A 11 19.64 -53.70 -55.99
CA ARG A 11 19.36 -52.57 -55.07
C ARG A 11 20.38 -51.47 -55.35
N VAL A 12 19.93 -50.32 -55.83
CA VAL A 12 20.72 -49.08 -55.86
C VAL A 12 20.93 -48.64 -54.41
N LYS A 13 22.16 -48.76 -53.91
CA LYS A 13 22.57 -48.07 -52.68
C LYS A 13 22.80 -46.61 -53.04
N VAL A 14 21.85 -45.74 -52.67
CA VAL A 14 22.10 -44.30 -52.67
C VAL A 14 23.13 -44.04 -51.59
N ALA A 15 24.36 -43.74 -51.99
CA ALA A 15 25.39 -43.28 -51.06
C ALA A 15 25.00 -41.89 -50.57
N VAL A 16 24.51 -41.81 -49.34
CA VAL A 16 24.32 -40.54 -48.64
C VAL A 16 25.72 -40.04 -48.29
N GLY A 17 26.21 -39.01 -48.99
CA GLY A 17 27.45 -38.34 -48.62
C GLY A 17 27.30 -37.71 -47.25
N GLY A 18 28.25 -37.97 -46.35
CA GLY A 18 28.30 -37.27 -45.05
C GLY A 18 28.51 -35.77 -45.24
N PHE A 19 28.00 -34.97 -44.31
CA PHE A 19 28.13 -33.52 -44.35
C PHE A 19 29.60 -33.08 -44.28
N SER A 20 29.93 -32.04 -45.05
CA SER A 20 31.26 -31.42 -44.99
C SER A 20 31.44 -30.65 -43.67
N LEU A 21 32.67 -30.65 -43.12
CA LEU A 21 32.99 -29.91 -41.90
C LEU A 21 32.69 -28.41 -42.02
N ILE A 22 32.84 -27.84 -43.23
CA ILE A 22 32.53 -26.42 -43.48
C ILE A 22 31.03 -26.14 -43.43
N GLU A 23 30.21 -27.10 -43.86
CA GLU A 23 28.75 -26.99 -43.89
C GLU A 23 28.19 -27.01 -42.45
N LEU A 24 28.78 -27.84 -41.58
CA LEU A 24 28.48 -27.86 -40.14
C LEU A 24 28.89 -26.55 -39.46
N LEU A 25 30.04 -25.96 -39.83
CA LEU A 25 30.48 -24.68 -39.29
C LEU A 25 29.54 -23.53 -39.67
N VAL A 26 29.05 -23.49 -40.91
CA VAL A 26 28.08 -22.49 -41.36
C VAL A 26 26.76 -22.64 -40.63
N VAL A 27 26.25 -23.87 -40.48
CA VAL A 27 25.01 -24.13 -39.72
C VAL A 27 25.16 -23.72 -38.26
N ALA A 28 26.29 -24.02 -37.62
CA ALA A 28 26.57 -23.61 -36.25
C ALA A 28 26.63 -22.08 -36.12
N ALA A 29 27.29 -21.39 -37.07
CA ALA A 29 27.39 -19.93 -37.06
C ALA A 29 26.01 -19.26 -37.17
N VAL A 30 25.16 -19.72 -38.10
CA VAL A 30 23.77 -19.22 -38.23
C VAL A 30 22.97 -19.51 -36.96
N LEU A 31 23.11 -20.72 -36.39
CA LEU A 31 22.43 -21.10 -35.15
C LEU A 31 22.83 -20.19 -33.98
N PHE A 32 24.13 -19.90 -33.80
CA PHE A 32 24.59 -19.01 -32.73
C PHE A 32 24.06 -17.59 -32.87
N VAL A 33 24.00 -17.05 -34.10
CA VAL A 33 23.42 -15.72 -34.35
C VAL A 33 21.94 -15.69 -33.98
N VAL A 34 21.17 -16.69 -34.40
CA VAL A 34 19.73 -16.77 -34.09
C VAL A 34 19.49 -16.97 -32.60
N LEU A 35 20.21 -17.89 -31.96
CA LEU A 35 20.10 -18.13 -30.52
C LEU A 35 20.50 -16.91 -29.70
N GLY A 36 21.56 -16.19 -30.10
CA GLY A 36 21.97 -14.94 -29.46
C GLY A 36 20.84 -13.90 -29.49
N GLY A 37 20.16 -13.76 -30.63
CA GLY A 37 18.99 -12.89 -30.76
C GLY A 37 17.83 -13.30 -29.85
N VAL A 38 17.49 -14.60 -29.82
CA VAL A 38 16.39 -15.13 -29.00
C VAL A 38 16.67 -14.98 -27.51
N VAL A 39 17.89 -15.29 -27.05
CA VAL A 39 18.27 -15.14 -25.63
C VAL A 39 18.18 -13.68 -25.20
N SER A 40 18.64 -12.74 -26.03
CA SER A 40 18.51 -11.30 -25.77
C SER A 40 17.04 -10.86 -25.67
N TYR A 41 16.17 -11.42 -26.49
CA TYR A 41 14.73 -11.13 -26.39
C TYR A 41 14.11 -11.68 -25.11
N ILE A 42 14.48 -12.91 -24.72
CA ILE A 42 14.01 -13.56 -23.49
C ILE A 42 14.45 -12.77 -22.25
N THR A 43 15.69 -12.28 -22.19
CA THR A 43 16.16 -11.52 -21.02
C THR A 43 15.35 -10.25 -20.82
N VAL A 44 15.05 -9.49 -21.88
CA VAL A 44 14.21 -8.29 -21.80
C VAL A 44 12.78 -8.65 -21.35
N ALA A 45 12.21 -9.73 -21.89
CA ALA A 45 10.88 -10.18 -21.51
C ALA A 45 10.80 -10.59 -20.02
N LEU A 46 11.81 -11.31 -19.52
CA LEU A 46 11.92 -11.69 -18.12
C LEU A 46 12.07 -10.48 -17.19
N GLN A 47 12.89 -9.49 -17.58
CA GLN A 47 13.06 -8.26 -16.81
C GLN A 47 11.73 -7.50 -16.67
N ARG A 48 11.01 -7.31 -17.78
CA ARG A 48 9.69 -6.67 -17.77
C ARG A 48 8.69 -7.45 -16.94
N SER A 49 8.66 -8.78 -17.08
CA SER A 49 7.77 -9.63 -16.30
C SER A 49 7.97 -9.45 -14.80
N LYS A 50 9.21 -9.34 -14.32
CA LYS A 50 9.50 -9.12 -12.89
C LYS A 50 8.98 -7.76 -12.41
N THR A 51 9.23 -6.69 -13.16
CA THR A 51 8.77 -5.36 -12.77
C THR A 51 7.25 -5.27 -12.73
N GLU A 52 6.56 -5.89 -13.69
CA GLU A 52 5.09 -5.92 -13.67
C GLU A 52 4.55 -6.79 -12.53
N GLN A 53 5.19 -7.92 -12.21
CA GLN A 53 4.83 -8.73 -11.04
C GLN A 53 4.95 -7.92 -9.74
N THR A 54 6.06 -7.21 -9.53
CA THR A 54 6.23 -6.34 -8.35
C THR A 54 5.10 -5.31 -8.24
N LYS A 55 4.71 -4.66 -9.34
CA LYS A 55 3.59 -3.70 -9.31
C LYS A 55 2.28 -4.37 -8.95
N VAL A 56 2.01 -5.54 -9.54
CA VAL A 56 0.80 -6.31 -9.25
C VAL A 56 0.75 -6.68 -7.78
N ASP A 57 1.83 -7.20 -7.22
CA ASP A 57 1.90 -7.59 -5.81
C ASP A 57 1.63 -6.39 -4.88
N LEU A 58 2.32 -5.26 -5.12
CA LEU A 58 2.08 -4.01 -4.37
C LEU A 58 0.62 -3.54 -4.45
N THR A 59 0.02 -3.60 -5.64
CA THR A 59 -1.38 -3.20 -5.81
C THR A 59 -2.34 -4.15 -5.11
N GLN A 60 -2.06 -5.45 -5.07
CA GLN A 60 -2.93 -6.43 -4.40
C GLN A 60 -2.87 -6.28 -2.88
N GLU A 61 -1.66 -6.22 -2.32
CA GLU A 61 -1.46 -6.06 -0.88
C GLU A 61 -2.06 -4.73 -0.39
N GLY A 62 -1.75 -3.64 -1.09
CA GLY A 62 -2.25 -2.34 -0.70
C GLY A 62 -3.76 -2.17 -0.90
N ARG A 63 -4.36 -2.84 -1.90
CA ARG A 63 -5.83 -2.84 -2.06
C ARG A 63 -6.52 -3.52 -0.88
N ALA A 64 -6.05 -4.69 -0.47
CA ALA A 64 -6.63 -5.39 0.68
C ALA A 64 -6.58 -4.51 1.94
N PHE A 65 -5.48 -3.80 2.16
CA PHE A 65 -5.34 -2.89 3.29
C PHE A 65 -6.27 -1.67 3.20
N VAL A 66 -6.38 -1.05 2.02
CA VAL A 66 -7.25 0.12 1.80
C VAL A 66 -8.73 -0.26 1.90
N ASP A 67 -9.12 -1.39 1.34
CA ASP A 67 -10.50 -1.89 1.39
C ASP A 67 -10.92 -2.19 2.84
N GLU A 68 -9.99 -2.72 3.65
CA GLU A 68 -10.22 -2.91 5.10
C GLU A 68 -10.39 -1.58 5.83
N PHE A 69 -9.51 -0.60 5.55
CA PHE A 69 -9.63 0.75 6.11
C PHE A 69 -10.96 1.42 5.76
N GLU A 70 -11.42 1.32 4.50
CA GLU A 70 -12.71 1.89 4.12
C GLU A 70 -13.87 1.20 4.82
N ARG A 71 -13.83 -0.13 4.98
CA ARG A 71 -14.87 -0.86 5.72
C ARG A 71 -14.93 -0.41 7.18
N ASP A 72 -13.79 -0.32 7.84
CA ASP A 72 -13.73 0.07 9.25
C ASP A 72 -14.21 1.51 9.46
N ILE A 73 -13.80 2.44 8.60
CA ILE A 73 -14.25 3.84 8.70
C ILE A 73 -15.75 3.97 8.47
N HIS A 74 -16.35 3.16 7.59
CA HIS A 74 -17.80 3.16 7.42
C HIS A 74 -18.55 2.66 8.65
N GLN A 75 -17.93 1.84 9.50
CA GLN A 75 -18.49 1.41 10.78
C GLN A 75 -18.16 2.37 11.93
N ALA A 76 -17.32 3.39 11.69
CA ALA A 76 -16.98 4.36 12.70
C ALA A 76 -18.25 5.08 13.20
N GLY A 77 -18.48 5.01 14.51
CA GLY A 77 -19.63 5.62 15.17
C GLY A 77 -20.81 4.67 15.32
N TYR A 78 -20.74 3.44 14.78
CA TYR A 78 -21.79 2.45 14.95
C TYR A 78 -21.43 1.44 16.06
N PRO A 79 -22.38 1.05 16.94
CA PRO A 79 -23.64 1.72 17.22
C PRO A 79 -23.42 3.05 17.96
N ASN A 80 -24.21 4.08 17.62
CA ASN A 80 -24.15 5.37 18.31
C ASN A 80 -25.19 5.46 19.44
N CYS A 81 -25.01 6.47 20.29
CA CYS A 81 -25.95 6.87 21.34
C CYS A 81 -27.41 7.02 20.87
N ARG A 82 -27.66 7.51 19.64
CA ARG A 82 -29.04 7.73 19.14
C ARG A 82 -29.73 6.40 18.83
N MET A 83 -28.97 5.35 18.57
CA MET A 83 -29.49 4.00 18.33
C MET A 83 -29.84 3.26 19.62
N ILE A 84 -29.04 3.43 20.67
CA ILE A 84 -29.20 2.66 21.92
C ILE A 84 -30.00 3.43 22.97
N ASN A 85 -29.84 4.75 23.05
CA ASN A 85 -30.51 5.59 24.06
C ASN A 85 -31.35 6.69 23.40
N THR A 86 -32.67 6.45 23.32
CA THR A 86 -33.64 7.39 22.72
C THR A 86 -33.93 8.62 23.58
N GLY A 87 -33.30 8.76 24.76
CA GLY A 87 -33.46 9.92 25.64
C GLY A 87 -32.14 10.37 26.29
N SER A 88 -31.75 11.62 26.00
CA SER A 88 -30.66 12.41 26.64
C SER A 88 -29.26 12.32 26.01
N ASN A 89 -28.66 13.51 25.90
CA ASN A 89 -27.29 13.86 25.47
C ASN A 89 -26.26 12.72 25.39
N CYS A 90 -25.80 12.44 24.18
CA CYS A 90 -24.71 11.50 23.86
C CYS A 90 -23.38 11.75 24.60
N SER A 91 -23.20 12.92 25.21
CA SER A 91 -22.00 13.28 25.96
C SER A 91 -21.81 12.49 27.26
N ILE A 92 -22.87 11.91 27.84
CA ILE A 92 -22.75 11.09 29.06
C ILE A 92 -22.22 9.67 28.77
N HIS A 93 -22.31 9.23 27.51
CA HIS A 93 -21.95 7.90 27.04
C HIS A 93 -20.54 7.84 26.42
N PHE A 94 -19.76 8.88 26.65
CA PHE A 94 -18.41 9.04 26.14
C PHE A 94 -17.47 7.87 26.47
N ASN A 95 -17.59 7.34 27.69
CA ASN A 95 -16.78 6.23 28.16
C ASN A 95 -17.45 4.87 27.94
N ASP A 96 -18.74 4.80 27.58
CA ASP A 96 -19.51 3.55 27.59
C ASP A 96 -19.02 2.58 26.50
N HIS A 97 -18.71 1.34 26.89
CA HIS A 97 -18.24 0.30 25.96
C HIS A 97 -19.31 -0.22 24.99
N THR A 98 -20.59 0.04 25.24
CA THR A 98 -21.70 -0.40 24.39
C THR A 98 -21.97 0.54 23.21
N MET A 99 -21.37 1.73 23.22
CA MET A 99 -21.61 2.77 22.21
C MET A 99 -20.30 3.32 21.67
N ALA A 100 -20.22 3.46 20.35
CA ALA A 100 -19.12 4.10 19.67
C ALA A 100 -19.28 5.62 19.72
N VAL A 101 -18.18 6.32 19.97
CA VAL A 101 -18.15 7.78 19.82
C VAL A 101 -17.87 8.24 18.39
N GLY A 102 -17.51 7.31 17.51
CA GLY A 102 -17.05 7.61 16.15
C GLY A 102 -15.58 7.99 16.13
N LEU A 103 -15.26 9.10 15.48
CA LEU A 103 -13.89 9.51 15.25
C LEU A 103 -13.21 10.03 16.52
N VAL A 104 -12.21 9.33 17.05
CA VAL A 104 -11.54 9.69 18.31
C VAL A 104 -10.39 10.67 18.08
N SER A 105 -9.58 10.42 17.05
CA SER A 105 -8.43 11.27 16.74
C SER A 105 -8.03 11.14 15.29
N VAL A 106 -7.57 12.23 14.69
CA VAL A 106 -6.99 12.26 13.34
C VAL A 106 -5.79 13.18 13.34
N SER A 107 -4.69 12.69 12.80
CA SER A 107 -3.47 13.41 12.49
C SER A 107 -2.98 12.94 11.12
N SER A 108 -1.95 13.58 10.55
CA SER A 108 -1.43 13.17 9.24
C SER A 108 -0.81 11.76 9.21
N THR A 109 -0.49 11.19 10.39
CA THR A 109 0.19 9.89 10.54
C THR A 109 -0.54 8.90 11.44
N GLN A 110 -1.67 9.28 12.04
CA GLN A 110 -2.48 8.40 12.87
C GLN A 110 -3.95 8.78 12.78
N ILE A 111 -4.82 7.78 12.76
CA ILE A 111 -6.25 7.91 12.98
C ILE A 111 -6.71 6.85 13.98
N GLY A 112 -7.59 7.25 14.88
CA GLY A 112 -8.29 6.38 15.81
C GLY A 112 -9.78 6.65 15.77
N PHE A 113 -10.58 5.61 15.79
CA PHE A 113 -12.04 5.69 15.84
C PHE A 113 -12.61 4.48 16.56
N GLU A 114 -13.88 4.58 16.93
CA GLU A 114 -14.63 3.50 17.57
C GLU A 114 -15.77 3.06 16.66
N GLY A 115 -16.02 1.76 16.65
CA GLY A 115 -17.11 1.15 15.89
C GLY A 115 -17.15 -0.36 16.09
N ASP A 116 -18.30 -0.97 15.87
CA ASP A 116 -18.47 -2.43 15.72
C ASP A 116 -18.02 -2.81 14.30
N VAL A 117 -16.71 -3.03 14.15
CA VAL A 117 -16.09 -3.28 12.83
C VAL A 117 -16.15 -4.74 12.41
N ASP A 118 -16.34 -5.67 13.34
CA ASP A 118 -16.39 -7.11 13.08
C ASP A 118 -17.82 -7.71 13.16
N GLY A 119 -18.80 -6.93 13.62
CA GLY A 119 -20.21 -7.31 13.65
C GLY A 119 -20.56 -8.26 14.80
N ASP A 120 -19.73 -8.33 15.84
CA ASP A 120 -19.95 -9.20 17.00
C ASP A 120 -20.91 -8.58 18.05
N GLY A 121 -21.28 -7.30 17.87
CA GLY A 121 -22.18 -6.55 18.74
C GLY A 121 -21.48 -5.80 19.88
N ASN A 122 -20.16 -5.89 19.99
CA ASN A 122 -19.34 -5.07 20.86
C ASN A 122 -18.73 -3.91 20.06
N VAL A 123 -18.43 -2.80 20.74
CA VAL A 123 -17.71 -1.69 20.12
C VAL A 123 -16.22 -1.96 20.22
N ASP A 124 -15.49 -1.74 19.14
CA ASP A 124 -14.04 -1.75 19.12
C ASP A 124 -13.45 -0.35 19.06
N SER A 125 -12.22 -0.23 19.55
CA SER A 125 -11.32 0.88 19.30
C SER A 125 -10.31 0.47 18.24
N VAL A 126 -10.40 1.10 17.07
CA VAL A 126 -9.56 0.80 15.91
C VAL A 126 -8.58 1.92 15.67
N TRP A 127 -7.32 1.55 15.47
CA TRP A 127 -6.21 2.49 15.33
C TRP A 127 -5.36 2.15 14.14
N TYR A 128 -5.20 3.13 13.25
CA TYR A 128 -4.23 3.10 12.17
C TYR A 128 -3.12 4.09 12.48
N ARG A 129 -1.86 3.68 12.34
CA ARG A 129 -0.72 4.58 12.51
C ARG A 129 0.42 4.26 11.57
N LEU A 130 1.15 5.30 11.18
CA LEU A 130 2.41 5.20 10.47
C LEU A 130 3.56 5.15 11.48
N VAL A 131 4.41 4.14 11.36
CA VAL A 131 5.70 4.05 12.07
C VAL A 131 6.85 4.13 11.09
N ASP A 132 7.98 4.69 11.53
CA ASP A 132 9.19 4.73 10.70
C ASP A 132 9.83 3.33 10.53
N SER A 133 10.91 3.24 9.75
CA SER A 133 11.61 1.97 9.52
C SER A 133 12.18 1.30 10.78
N ALA A 134 12.28 2.03 11.90
CA ALA A 134 12.70 1.52 13.19
C ALA A 134 11.52 1.21 14.13
N GLY A 135 10.28 1.42 13.68
CA GLY A 135 9.08 1.18 14.45
C GLY A 135 8.70 2.32 15.41
N ASN A 136 9.28 3.51 15.27
CA ASN A 136 8.96 4.63 16.16
C ASN A 136 7.64 5.30 15.79
N PHE A 137 6.89 5.69 16.82
CA PHE A 137 5.68 6.53 16.72
C PHE A 137 5.78 7.70 17.71
N PRO A 138 5.56 8.96 17.28
CA PRO A 138 5.39 9.40 15.90
C PRO A 138 6.64 9.11 15.05
N PRO A 139 6.49 8.97 13.72
CA PRO A 139 7.60 8.58 12.87
C PRO A 139 8.59 9.76 12.73
N THR A 140 9.86 9.53 13.10
CA THR A 140 10.90 10.59 13.13
C THR A 140 12.18 10.22 12.38
N GLY A 141 12.39 8.93 12.11
CA GLY A 141 13.55 8.42 11.37
C GLY A 141 13.36 8.47 9.85
N THR A 142 13.52 7.31 9.21
CA THR A 142 13.46 7.18 7.76
C THR A 142 12.29 6.28 7.33
N CYS A 143 11.75 6.54 6.15
CA CYS A 143 10.94 5.57 5.41
C CYS A 143 11.86 4.71 4.49
N PRO A 144 11.45 3.59 3.89
CA PRO A 144 10.09 3.06 3.81
C PRO A 144 9.52 2.75 5.19
N CYS A 145 8.40 3.39 5.48
CA CYS A 145 7.64 3.33 6.71
C CYS A 145 6.66 2.16 6.66
N THR A 146 6.09 1.82 7.81
CA THR A 146 5.07 0.78 7.93
C THR A 146 3.79 1.40 8.46
N ILE A 147 2.67 1.22 7.76
CA ILE A 147 1.36 1.53 8.32
C ILE A 147 0.82 0.30 9.03
N GLN A 148 0.32 0.48 10.23
CA GLN A 148 -0.15 -0.61 11.10
C GLN A 148 -1.59 -0.35 11.50
N ARG A 149 -2.37 -1.44 11.61
CA ARG A 149 -3.74 -1.45 12.14
C ARG A 149 -3.79 -2.27 13.43
N ALA A 150 -4.51 -1.76 14.43
CA ALA A 150 -4.88 -2.46 15.65
C ALA A 150 -6.40 -2.33 15.87
N GLN A 151 -6.97 -3.34 16.49
CA GLN A 151 -8.37 -3.40 16.92
C GLN A 151 -8.39 -4.01 18.32
N VAL A 152 -9.06 -3.34 19.25
CA VAL A 152 -9.23 -3.80 20.63
C VAL A 152 -10.65 -3.51 21.08
N ASN A 153 -11.26 -4.41 21.83
CA ASN A 153 -12.59 -4.17 22.38
C ASN A 153 -12.57 -2.92 23.26
N LYS A 154 -13.56 -2.05 23.06
CA LYS A 154 -13.75 -0.87 23.90
C LYS A 154 -14.05 -1.29 25.33
N VAL A 155 -13.54 -0.53 26.28
CA VAL A 155 -13.84 -0.66 27.71
C VAL A 155 -14.41 0.65 28.27
N ASP A 156 -14.96 0.60 29.49
CA ASP A 156 -15.58 1.76 30.16
C ASP A 156 -14.55 2.83 30.57
N SER A 157 -13.96 3.51 29.60
CA SER A 157 -12.81 4.41 29.76
C SER A 157 -12.79 5.46 28.65
N PRO A 158 -12.13 6.62 28.84
CA PRO A 158 -11.95 7.60 27.78
C PRO A 158 -11.35 6.97 26.51
N PRO A 159 -11.79 7.34 25.31
CA PRO A 159 -11.29 6.76 24.06
C PRO A 159 -9.76 6.85 23.90
N LEU A 160 -9.15 7.96 24.32
CA LEU A 160 -7.69 8.15 24.23
C LEU A 160 -6.87 7.31 25.20
N SER A 161 -7.45 6.78 26.29
CA SER A 161 -6.73 5.85 27.17
C SER A 161 -6.69 4.43 26.63
N GLN A 162 -7.34 4.17 25.50
CA GLN A 162 -7.45 2.85 24.87
C GLN A 162 -6.58 2.71 23.62
N ILE A 163 -5.61 3.63 23.41
CA ILE A 163 -4.64 3.53 22.32
C ILE A 163 -3.84 2.23 22.48
N PRO A 164 -3.90 1.30 21.51
CA PRO A 164 -3.16 0.05 21.58
C PRO A 164 -1.66 0.32 21.67
N LEU A 165 -1.00 -0.34 22.61
CA LEU A 165 0.45 -0.39 22.68
C LEU A 165 0.96 -1.64 21.93
N PRO A 166 2.17 -1.61 21.34
CA PRO A 166 2.79 -2.83 20.82
C PRO A 166 2.77 -3.95 21.88
N PRO A 167 2.45 -5.21 21.53
CA PRO A 167 2.37 -5.80 20.17
C PRO A 167 0.95 -5.87 19.56
N LEU A 168 -0.03 -5.08 20.03
CA LEU A 168 -1.45 -5.22 19.63
C LEU A 168 -1.78 -4.83 18.18
N PHE A 169 -0.78 -4.45 17.38
CA PHE A 169 -0.96 -4.17 15.95
C PHE A 169 -0.81 -5.47 15.16
N SER A 170 -1.94 -5.97 14.66
CA SER A 170 -2.05 -7.31 14.06
C SER A 170 -1.89 -7.31 12.54
N GLN A 171 -2.19 -6.19 11.88
CA GLN A 171 -2.04 -6.03 10.44
C GLN A 171 -1.09 -4.89 10.13
N GLN A 172 -0.34 -5.05 9.05
CA GLN A 172 0.63 -4.05 8.61
C GLN A 172 0.78 -4.07 7.10
N LEU A 173 1.05 -2.90 6.53
CA LEU A 173 1.44 -2.71 5.15
C LEU A 173 2.79 -1.98 5.15
N GLN A 174 3.77 -2.62 4.55
CA GLN A 174 5.15 -2.17 4.54
C GLN A 174 5.43 -1.29 3.32
N GLU A 175 6.63 -0.71 3.30
CA GLU A 175 7.16 0.03 2.16
C GLU A 175 6.42 1.34 1.82
N VAL A 176 5.75 1.95 2.81
CA VAL A 176 5.06 3.23 2.66
C VAL A 176 6.08 4.37 2.59
N VAL A 177 6.03 5.24 1.59
CA VAL A 177 7.01 6.34 1.44
C VAL A 177 6.46 7.72 1.74
N ASN A 178 5.15 7.90 1.72
CA ASN A 178 4.53 9.17 2.09
C ASN A 178 4.45 9.30 3.60
N SER A 179 4.88 10.46 4.09
CA SER A 179 4.97 10.76 5.53
C SER A 179 4.86 12.27 5.78
N GLY A 180 4.28 13.00 4.84
CA GLY A 180 4.16 14.44 4.92
C GLY A 180 3.36 14.88 6.14
N VAL A 181 3.82 15.95 6.78
CA VAL A 181 3.10 16.61 7.88
C VAL A 181 2.80 18.05 7.44
N PRO A 182 1.65 18.30 6.78
CA PRO A 182 1.34 19.61 6.24
C PRO A 182 1.20 20.67 7.34
N ALA A 183 1.64 21.88 7.05
CA ALA A 183 1.27 23.05 7.83
C ALA A 183 -0.20 23.42 7.54
N ALA A 184 -0.81 24.24 8.42
CA ALA A 184 -2.18 24.71 8.25
C ALA A 184 -2.39 25.35 6.86
N GLY A 185 -3.46 24.95 6.17
CA GLY A 185 -3.75 25.40 4.80
C GLY A 185 -2.84 24.86 3.69
N SER A 186 -1.93 23.92 3.98
CA SER A 186 -1.11 23.24 2.97
C SER A 186 -1.59 21.82 2.69
N LEU A 187 -1.48 21.40 1.43
CA LEU A 187 -1.72 20.02 0.98
C LEU A 187 -0.52 19.08 1.23
N TYR A 188 0.68 19.65 1.31
CA TYR A 188 1.93 18.93 1.42
C TYR A 188 2.71 19.39 2.65
N GLY A 189 3.50 18.50 3.23
CA GLY A 189 4.42 18.80 4.32
C GLY A 189 5.69 17.99 4.19
N GLY A 190 6.79 18.48 4.76
CA GLY A 190 8.08 17.78 4.63
C GLY A 190 7.99 16.35 5.15
N GLY A 191 8.05 15.36 4.25
CA GLY A 191 8.04 13.96 4.63
C GLY A 191 9.37 13.55 5.28
N LEU A 192 9.46 12.32 5.76
CA LEU A 192 10.70 11.72 6.23
C LEU A 192 11.63 11.37 5.07
N PRO A 193 12.96 11.31 5.28
CA PRO A 193 13.89 10.80 4.26
C PRO A 193 13.57 9.34 3.94
N ILE A 194 13.76 8.96 2.67
CA ILE A 194 13.68 7.57 2.21
C ILE A 194 15.09 6.97 2.21
N ALA A 195 15.27 5.91 3.00
CA ALA A 195 16.50 5.16 3.17
C ALA A 195 16.93 4.44 1.90
N GLY A 196 18.24 4.24 1.75
CA GLY A 196 18.86 3.56 0.62
C GLY A 196 19.05 4.47 -0.60
N ASN A 197 19.57 3.85 -1.67
CA ASN A 197 19.93 4.54 -2.91
C ASN A 197 19.27 3.84 -4.11
N VAL A 198 18.93 4.64 -5.12
CA VAL A 198 18.68 4.16 -6.48
C VAL A 198 20.03 3.99 -7.15
N LEU A 199 20.28 2.80 -7.68
CA LEU A 199 21.51 2.48 -8.40
C LEU A 199 21.27 2.62 -9.90
N PHE A 200 22.13 3.36 -10.58
CA PHE A 200 22.13 3.50 -12.03
C PHE A 200 23.41 2.86 -12.59
N GLY A 201 23.42 2.55 -13.89
CA GLY A 201 24.59 1.97 -14.54
C GLY A 201 25.89 2.80 -14.45
N SER A 202 25.79 4.09 -14.12
CA SER A 202 26.93 5.04 -14.03
C SER A 202 27.03 5.78 -12.69
N GLY A 203 26.27 5.39 -11.65
CA GLY A 203 26.31 6.07 -10.36
C GLY A 203 25.17 5.66 -9.42
N SER A 204 25.03 6.39 -8.31
CA SER A 204 23.90 6.21 -7.40
C SER A 204 23.36 7.55 -6.93
N MET A 205 22.07 7.60 -6.61
CA MET A 205 21.44 8.74 -5.95
C MET A 205 20.65 8.24 -4.75
N THR A 206 20.55 9.05 -3.69
CA THR A 206 19.73 8.68 -2.54
C THR A 206 18.27 8.52 -2.97
N ASN A 207 17.56 7.55 -2.39
CA ASN A 207 16.13 7.36 -2.63
C ASN A 207 15.37 8.66 -2.30
N THR A 208 15.76 9.33 -1.21
CA THR A 208 15.21 10.64 -0.86
C THR A 208 15.30 11.62 -2.03
N ALA A 209 16.47 11.82 -2.63
CA ALA A 209 16.62 12.79 -3.73
C ALA A 209 15.88 12.34 -5.01
N TYR A 210 15.88 11.03 -5.32
CA TYR A 210 15.19 10.51 -6.50
C TYR A 210 13.67 10.67 -6.40
N TYR A 211 13.07 10.23 -5.28
CA TYR A 211 11.62 10.25 -5.10
C TYR A 211 11.10 11.60 -4.60
N ALA A 212 11.94 12.49 -4.07
CA ALA A 212 11.54 13.87 -3.75
C ALA A 212 11.30 14.74 -5.00
N ALA A 213 11.74 14.31 -6.18
CA ALA A 213 11.41 15.00 -7.44
C ALA A 213 9.88 15.02 -7.71
N VAL A 214 9.14 14.12 -7.08
CA VAL A 214 7.68 14.06 -7.12
C VAL A 214 7.17 14.33 -5.70
N THR A 215 6.79 15.57 -5.44
CA THR A 215 6.32 16.03 -4.12
C THR A 215 5.11 15.24 -3.61
N THR A 216 4.29 14.67 -4.51
CA THR A 216 3.16 13.81 -4.15
C THR A 216 3.57 12.46 -3.57
N PHE A 217 4.83 12.02 -3.70
CA PHE A 217 5.25 10.71 -3.21
C PHE A 217 5.65 10.71 -1.74
N LYS A 218 6.47 11.67 -1.32
CA LYS A 218 7.04 11.70 0.03
C LYS A 218 6.32 12.70 0.94
N ASP A 219 6.02 13.87 0.41
CA ASP A 219 5.55 15.03 1.16
C ASP A 219 4.02 15.09 1.28
N PHE A 220 3.31 14.12 0.69
CA PHE A 220 1.88 13.98 0.90
C PHE A 220 1.62 13.29 2.25
N PRO A 221 0.61 13.73 3.04
CA PRO A 221 0.25 13.06 4.28
C PRO A 221 -0.35 11.66 4.03
N VAL A 222 -0.29 10.78 5.03
CA VAL A 222 -0.96 9.48 4.97
C VAL A 222 -2.46 9.64 5.17
N PHE A 223 -2.85 10.46 6.14
CA PHE A 223 -4.24 10.78 6.41
C PHE A 223 -4.55 12.24 6.11
N SER A 224 -5.70 12.48 5.51
CA SER A 224 -6.28 13.81 5.31
C SER A 224 -7.74 13.78 5.70
N ALA A 225 -8.24 14.88 6.26
CA ALA A 225 -9.64 15.01 6.66
C ALA A 225 -10.33 16.10 5.86
N TYR A 226 -11.61 15.91 5.58
CA TYR A 226 -12.42 16.86 4.84
C TYR A 226 -13.74 17.16 5.55
N ASP A 227 -14.20 18.40 5.42
CA ASP A 227 -15.49 18.83 5.91
C ASP A 227 -16.66 18.41 5.00
N GLU A 228 -17.88 18.77 5.39
CA GLU A 228 -19.11 18.49 4.62
C GLU A 228 -19.12 19.12 3.22
N SER A 229 -18.37 20.21 3.02
CA SER A 229 -18.22 20.91 1.74
C SER A 229 -17.06 20.36 0.91
N GLY A 230 -16.29 19.42 1.45
CA GLY A 230 -15.10 18.83 0.81
C GLY A 230 -13.83 19.67 0.95
N ASN A 231 -13.80 20.69 1.82
CA ASN A 231 -12.58 21.43 2.11
C ASN A 231 -11.68 20.64 3.06
N ILE A 232 -10.38 20.86 2.97
CA ILE A 232 -9.39 20.23 3.85
C ILE A 232 -9.54 20.80 5.26
N VAL A 233 -9.59 19.92 6.25
CA VAL A 233 -9.57 20.27 7.67
C VAL A 233 -8.14 20.20 8.18
N ASP A 234 -7.68 21.25 8.88
CA ASP A 234 -6.36 21.25 9.50
C ASP A 234 -6.25 20.16 10.58
N LEU A 235 -5.19 19.37 10.50
CA LEU A 235 -4.86 18.30 11.43
C LEU A 235 -3.65 18.71 12.31
N PRO A 236 -3.54 18.22 13.56
CA PRO A 236 -4.36 17.20 14.19
C PRO A 236 -5.69 17.72 14.78
N ARG A 237 -6.64 16.80 14.91
CA ARG A 237 -7.89 16.96 15.66
C ARG A 237 -8.06 15.75 16.57
N VAL A 238 -8.47 15.98 17.81
CA VAL A 238 -8.56 14.92 18.82
C VAL A 238 -9.72 15.20 19.77
N ILE A 239 -10.37 14.13 20.23
CA ILE A 239 -11.37 14.19 21.28
C ILE A 239 -10.67 13.98 22.63
N THR A 240 -10.50 15.05 23.41
CA THR A 240 -9.94 14.96 24.77
C THR A 240 -11.02 14.84 25.86
N THR A 241 -12.19 15.41 25.59
CA THR A 241 -13.33 15.43 26.51
C THR A 241 -14.64 15.17 25.76
N ALA A 242 -15.70 14.87 26.51
CA ALA A 242 -17.05 14.75 25.94
C ALA A 242 -17.55 16.05 25.25
N ALA A 243 -16.96 17.21 25.59
CA ALA A 243 -17.27 18.48 24.94
C ALA A 243 -16.61 18.65 23.56
N ASP A 244 -15.58 17.86 23.24
CA ASP A 244 -14.89 17.89 21.94
C ASP A 244 -15.58 17.01 20.89
N GLN A 245 -16.44 16.08 21.33
CA GLN A 245 -17.25 15.20 20.49
C GLN A 245 -17.92 15.97 19.32
N PRO A 246 -18.61 17.10 19.55
CA PRO A 246 -19.30 17.82 18.48
C PRO A 246 -18.40 18.36 17.35
N VAL A 247 -17.10 18.56 17.62
CA VAL A 247 -16.12 19.06 16.64
C VAL A 247 -15.71 17.97 15.66
N LEU A 248 -15.60 16.73 16.14
CA LEU A 248 -15.23 15.56 15.34
C LEU A 248 -16.44 14.77 14.83
N SER A 249 -17.56 14.84 15.55
CA SER A 249 -18.81 14.11 15.29
C SER A 249 -19.92 14.98 14.65
N CYS A 250 -19.57 16.12 14.03
CA CYS A 250 -20.54 17.01 13.33
C CYS A 250 -21.79 17.43 14.14
N ASN A 251 -21.71 17.50 15.47
CA ASN A 251 -22.83 17.94 16.32
C ASN A 251 -22.73 19.42 16.75
N SER A 252 -21.75 20.18 16.22
CA SER A 252 -21.57 21.61 16.51
C SER A 252 -21.76 22.49 15.27
N PRO A 253 -22.54 23.59 15.35
CA PRO A 253 -22.69 24.55 14.25
C PRO A 253 -21.51 25.53 14.12
N THR A 254 -20.51 25.50 15.01
CA THR A 254 -19.47 26.56 15.09
C THR A 254 -18.06 26.11 14.72
N ALA A 255 -17.83 24.83 14.41
CA ALA A 255 -16.52 24.31 14.01
C ALA A 255 -16.63 23.45 12.74
N PRO A 256 -15.65 23.52 11.79
CA PRO A 256 -15.65 22.67 10.60
C PRO A 256 -15.50 21.22 11.04
N CYS A 257 -16.57 20.45 10.87
CA CYS A 257 -16.62 19.07 11.32
C CYS A 257 -15.99 18.14 10.28
N ILE A 258 -15.37 17.04 10.73
CA ILE A 258 -14.80 16.04 9.81
C ILE A 258 -15.93 15.13 9.33
N LYS A 259 -16.22 15.14 8.02
CA LYS A 259 -17.24 14.27 7.41
C LYS A 259 -16.64 13.10 6.63
N SER A 260 -15.41 13.24 6.16
CA SER A 260 -14.69 12.16 5.49
C SER A 260 -13.21 12.20 5.81
N VAL A 261 -12.61 11.00 5.81
CA VAL A 261 -11.17 10.82 5.95
C VAL A 261 -10.67 10.08 4.72
N ARG A 262 -9.53 10.54 4.21
CA ARG A 262 -8.78 9.91 3.14
C ARG A 262 -7.52 9.29 3.69
N LEU A 263 -7.31 8.02 3.35
CA LEU A 263 -6.05 7.33 3.43
C LEU A 263 -5.38 7.42 2.06
N THR A 264 -4.15 7.94 2.00
CA THR A 264 -3.30 7.88 0.82
C THR A 264 -2.04 7.13 1.17
N ILE A 265 -1.69 6.10 0.39
CA ILE A 265 -0.51 5.28 0.60
C ILE A 265 0.27 5.25 -0.70
N ASN A 266 1.53 5.67 -0.64
CA ASN A 266 2.49 5.49 -1.71
C ASN A 266 3.40 4.32 -1.33
N LEU A 267 3.27 3.20 -2.04
CA LEU A 267 4.04 1.98 -1.83
C LEU A 267 5.21 1.91 -2.78
N LEU A 268 6.40 1.66 -2.24
CA LEU A 268 7.63 1.50 -3.00
C LEU A 268 7.99 0.01 -3.10
N GLY A 269 8.24 -0.53 -4.31
CA GLY A 269 8.61 -1.94 -4.44
C GLY A 269 9.81 -2.31 -3.58
N ASN A 270 9.81 -3.46 -2.88
CA ASN A 270 10.81 -3.81 -1.86
C ASN A 270 12.28 -3.53 -2.26
N GLY A 271 13.11 -3.08 -1.31
CA GLY A 271 14.51 -2.70 -1.56
C GLY A 271 15.44 -3.83 -2.04
N ALA A 272 15.13 -5.08 -1.71
CA ALA A 272 15.95 -6.24 -2.06
C ALA A 272 15.55 -6.91 -3.38
N SER A 273 14.25 -6.97 -3.68
CA SER A 273 13.70 -7.73 -4.82
C SER A 273 12.81 -6.91 -5.75
N GLY A 274 12.33 -5.75 -5.31
CA GLY A 274 11.31 -4.95 -5.98
C GLY A 274 11.85 -3.85 -6.89
N TYR A 275 13.11 -3.91 -7.32
CA TYR A 275 13.67 -2.95 -8.29
C TYR A 275 13.56 -3.47 -9.73
N ASP A 276 13.45 -2.55 -10.69
CA ASP A 276 13.60 -2.87 -12.10
C ASP A 276 15.07 -3.22 -12.40
N PRO A 277 15.38 -4.45 -12.81
CA PRO A 277 16.76 -4.88 -13.05
C PRO A 277 17.46 -4.14 -14.19
N LYS A 278 16.73 -3.43 -15.05
CA LYS A 278 17.32 -2.62 -16.13
C LYS A 278 17.69 -1.21 -15.67
N THR A 279 16.83 -0.57 -14.90
CA THR A 279 17.01 0.85 -14.50
C THR A 279 17.52 1.02 -13.07
N GLY A 280 17.41 -0.02 -12.24
CA GLY A 280 17.69 0.01 -10.80
C GLY A 280 16.68 0.81 -10.00
N VAL A 281 15.60 1.29 -10.64
CA VAL A 281 14.53 2.09 -10.02
C VAL A 281 13.49 1.16 -9.41
N ARG A 282 12.94 1.53 -8.26
CA ARG A 282 11.85 0.82 -7.61
C ARG A 282 10.53 1.47 -8.03
N PRO A 283 9.52 0.71 -8.51
CA PRO A 283 8.24 1.29 -8.88
C PRO A 283 7.52 1.81 -7.63
N VAL A 284 6.80 2.92 -7.78
CA VAL A 284 5.90 3.46 -6.76
C VAL A 284 4.46 3.27 -7.23
N VAL A 285 3.60 2.78 -6.34
CA VAL A 285 2.16 2.64 -6.54
C VAL A 285 1.45 3.52 -5.53
N THR A 286 0.56 4.39 -6.00
CA THR A 286 -0.30 5.20 -5.13
C THR A 286 -1.67 4.55 -5.02
N LEU A 287 -2.13 4.37 -3.79
CA LEU A 287 -3.46 3.88 -3.45
C LEU A 287 -4.15 4.90 -2.57
N VAL A 288 -5.46 5.05 -2.78
CA VAL A 288 -6.27 6.02 -2.05
C VAL A 288 -7.54 5.33 -1.60
N GLY A 289 -7.81 5.39 -0.30
CA GLY A 289 -9.09 5.02 0.29
C GLY A 289 -9.80 6.25 0.82
N ASN A 290 -11.12 6.33 0.67
CA ASN A 290 -11.94 7.38 1.26
C ASN A 290 -13.09 6.75 2.02
N GLY A 291 -13.16 7.05 3.32
CA GLY A 291 -14.30 6.68 4.14
C GLY A 291 -15.10 7.92 4.52
N ARG A 292 -16.42 7.84 4.37
CA ARG A 292 -17.34 8.80 5.00
C ARG A 292 -17.68 8.31 6.39
N ILE A 293 -17.76 9.23 7.33
CA ILE A 293 -18.07 8.92 8.72
C ILE A 293 -19.55 9.24 8.96
N ASP A 294 -20.28 8.25 9.46
CA ASP A 294 -21.67 8.41 9.90
C ASP A 294 -21.69 8.93 11.34
N ASN A 295 -21.34 10.20 11.43
CA ASN A 295 -21.50 11.06 12.60
C ASN A 295 -22.97 11.43 12.85
#